data_AF-A0A813XV20-F1
#
_entry.id   AF-A0A813XV20-F1
#
_cell.length_a   1.000
_cell.length_b   1.000
_cell.length_c   1.000
_cell.angle_alpha   90.00
_cell.angle_beta   90.00
_cell.angle_gamma   90.00
#
_symmetry.space_group_name_H-M   'P 1'
#
loop_
_entity.id
_entity.type
_entity.pdbx_description
1 polymer ?
#
loop_
_entity_poly.entity_id
_entity_poly.type
_entity_poly.pdbx_seq_one_letter_code
_entity_poly.pdbx_strand_id
1 'polypeptide(L)'
;MTLALLHMFIILSIKDYEGSKNSNKYGTTNIVGYEQSCNCTTVTSGVCMQYSCSLSAKKASCFSGSSEITLADGTTKPLSHIRIGDKVLVNQHNIYEPILSFIHAKPDGLFSFLAIQVQSTKSNLSSTIFVSPNHLIFDFDSGKALFAGKFRVGDRVQFIENNEIVPGKIINIELTKQEGYYAPLTSSGRIVVNGVVASNYATVSNHELAHQVMGIYRWWIDLFGGSLLNEEIPWMLQMMLYVEQIIRWCGGLNLYAQCDRIRSLGQTVLVQKRNIPFNSILGIASTNVPAYSNGNDDYYSGQKSYLYGVYMGVKWQCVEYARRWLFIRKGCIFSDVKSANDMWHELYYVKRVVDGKYFTLKTYPNGSPTKPKNGSFIIYEKSSKLPFGHVAVIVDVAPNYVRVAEQNYYYDYWYNNYAREIRLKYTNDRYYIEDRFGIYGWMEVQDDNQLKPLDEATINIISARNGASG
;
A
#
# COMPACT_ATOMS: atom_id res chain seq x y z
N MET A 1 -41.95 -5.45 12.44
CA MET A 1 -41.86 -4.26 13.32
C MET A 1 -40.43 -3.84 13.69
N THR A 2 -39.37 -4.47 13.17
CA THR A 2 -37.97 -4.12 13.51
C THR A 2 -37.24 -3.25 12.47
N LEU A 3 -37.66 -3.22 11.20
CA LEU A 3 -37.11 -2.26 10.22
C LEU A 3 -37.68 -0.83 10.36
N ALA A 4 -38.92 -0.69 10.83
CA ALA A 4 -39.53 0.62 11.08
C ALA A 4 -38.89 1.38 12.26
N LEU A 5 -38.37 0.64 13.26
CA LEU A 5 -37.67 1.21 14.40
C LEU A 5 -36.26 1.69 14.02
N LEU A 6 -35.59 1.02 13.08
CA LEU A 6 -34.34 1.51 12.49
C LEU A 6 -34.57 2.77 11.63
N HIS A 7 -35.71 2.85 10.92
CA HIS A 7 -36.11 4.06 10.19
C HIS A 7 -36.41 5.27 11.10
N MET A 8 -37.04 5.07 12.26
CA MET A 8 -37.29 6.16 13.20
C MET A 8 -36.01 6.66 13.89
N PHE A 9 -35.06 5.78 14.22
CA PHE A 9 -33.78 6.19 14.81
C PHE A 9 -32.92 7.02 13.86
N ILE A 10 -32.97 6.72 12.56
CA ILE A 10 -32.24 7.47 11.51
C ILE A 10 -32.88 8.84 11.26
N ILE A 11 -34.21 8.95 11.22
CA ILE A 11 -34.90 10.24 11.02
C ILE A 11 -34.73 11.15 12.25
N LEU A 12 -34.74 10.59 13.47
CA LEU A 12 -34.50 11.37 14.69
C LEU A 12 -33.04 11.83 14.83
N SER A 13 -32.07 11.04 14.33
CA SER A 13 -30.64 11.44 14.33
C SER A 13 -30.31 12.58 13.35
N ILE A 14 -31.18 12.87 12.38
CA ILE A 14 -30.99 13.95 11.40
C ILE A 14 -31.50 15.30 11.94
N LYS A 15 -32.38 15.30 12.95
CA LYS A 15 -32.96 16.54 13.50
C LYS A 15 -32.09 17.24 14.56
N ASP A 16 -31.12 16.56 15.14
CA ASP A 16 -30.23 17.12 16.17
C ASP A 16 -28.93 17.75 15.60
N TYR A 17 -28.81 17.88 14.28
CA TYR A 17 -27.64 18.47 13.61
C TYR A 17 -27.95 19.81 12.91
N GLU A 18 -28.86 20.60 13.46
CA GLU A 18 -28.94 22.05 13.21
C GLU A 18 -28.74 22.80 14.53
N GLY A 19 -27.49 22.90 14.97
CA GLY A 19 -27.25 23.59 16.25
C GLY A 19 -25.85 23.58 16.81
N SER A 20 -24.79 23.62 16.00
CA SER A 20 -23.50 24.12 16.48
C SER A 20 -22.56 24.47 15.33
N LYS A 21 -22.46 25.77 15.03
CA LYS A 21 -21.31 26.33 14.32
C LYS A 21 -20.10 26.17 15.24
N ASN A 22 -19.15 25.32 14.88
CA ASN A 22 -17.74 25.61 15.13
C ASN A 22 -16.84 24.81 14.21
N SER A 23 -16.01 25.56 13.48
CA SER A 23 -14.98 25.12 12.57
C SER A 23 -13.97 24.19 13.23
N ASN A 24 -13.82 22.96 12.71
CA ASN A 24 -12.57 22.22 12.81
C ASN A 24 -12.42 21.25 11.62
N LYS A 25 -11.28 21.40 10.92
CA LYS A 25 -10.85 20.62 9.76
C LYS A 25 -10.63 19.15 10.16
N TYR A 26 -11.47 18.24 9.68
CA TYR A 26 -11.19 16.81 9.67
C TYR A 26 -10.85 16.38 8.25
N GLY A 27 -9.57 16.05 8.03
CA GLY A 27 -9.05 15.57 6.76
C GLY A 27 -9.55 14.15 6.47
N THR A 28 -10.25 14.00 5.36
CA THR A 28 -10.75 12.75 4.81
C THR A 28 -9.63 11.96 4.13
N THR A 29 -9.45 10.70 4.51
CA THR A 29 -8.46 9.77 3.95
C THR A 29 -9.00 9.13 2.66
N ASN A 30 -8.63 9.71 1.52
CA ASN A 30 -8.88 9.15 0.18
C ASN A 30 -7.68 8.29 -0.26
N ILE A 31 -7.88 6.99 -0.50
CA ILE A 31 -6.87 6.04 -1.01
C ILE A 31 -6.82 6.15 -2.54
N VAL A 32 -5.66 6.49 -3.12
CA VAL A 32 -5.44 6.61 -4.57
C VAL A 32 -4.16 5.89 -5.00
N GLY A 33 -4.07 5.41 -6.25
CA GLY A 33 -2.81 4.96 -6.83
C GLY A 33 -1.92 6.17 -7.14
N TYR A 34 -0.76 6.28 -6.50
CA TYR A 34 0.02 7.51 -6.50
C TYR A 34 1.29 7.42 -7.36
N GLU A 35 1.49 8.43 -8.20
CA GLU A 35 2.84 8.92 -8.51
C GLU A 35 3.14 9.99 -7.45
N GLN A 36 4.09 9.72 -6.56
CA GLN A 36 4.46 10.65 -5.51
C GLN A 36 5.58 11.55 -6.01
N SER A 37 5.26 12.80 -6.34
CA SER A 37 6.27 13.83 -6.57
C SER A 37 6.45 14.62 -5.27
N CYS A 38 7.61 14.46 -4.64
CA CYS A 38 7.98 15.22 -3.44
C CYS A 38 8.96 16.32 -3.80
N ASN A 39 8.54 17.57 -3.59
CA ASN A 39 9.42 18.72 -3.68
C ASN A 39 9.78 19.17 -2.27
N CYS A 40 11.06 19.50 -2.07
CA CYS A 40 11.46 20.12 -0.83
C CYS A 40 10.90 21.54 -0.75
N THR A 41 10.11 21.85 0.28
CA THR A 41 9.56 23.21 0.48
C THR A 41 10.40 24.06 1.40
N THR A 42 11.10 23.42 2.32
CA THR A 42 11.93 24.12 3.31
C THR A 42 13.27 23.43 3.38
N VAL A 43 14.31 24.12 2.93
CA VAL A 43 15.70 23.66 3.05
C VAL A 43 16.37 24.49 4.13
N THR A 44 16.96 23.83 5.12
CA THR A 44 17.85 24.47 6.09
C THR A 44 19.22 23.86 5.93
N SER A 45 20.18 24.69 5.54
CA SER A 45 21.59 24.33 5.34
C SER A 45 21.87 23.16 4.39
N GLY A 46 20.93 22.75 3.53
CA GLY A 46 21.08 21.65 2.57
C GLY A 46 20.30 20.37 2.92
N VAL A 47 19.69 20.30 4.11
CA VAL A 47 18.69 19.27 4.45
C VAL A 47 17.32 19.82 4.22
N CYS A 48 16.51 19.03 3.52
CA CYS A 48 15.11 19.30 3.44
C CYS A 48 14.43 19.06 4.78
N MET A 49 13.98 20.13 5.43
CA MET A 49 13.27 20.11 6.70
C MET A 49 11.80 19.77 6.53
N GLN A 50 11.23 20.11 5.38
CA GLN A 50 9.86 19.82 5.04
C GLN A 50 9.74 19.54 3.55
N TYR A 51 9.12 18.41 3.23
CA TYR A 51 8.74 18.08 1.87
C TYR A 51 7.25 18.36 1.68
N SER A 52 6.89 18.99 0.57
CA SER A 52 5.54 18.94 0.02
C SER A 52 5.51 17.83 -1.01
N CYS A 53 4.89 16.72 -0.62
CA CYS A 53 4.59 15.65 -1.53
C CYS A 53 3.22 15.89 -2.13
N SER A 54 3.19 16.14 -3.44
CA SER A 54 1.94 16.04 -4.17
C SER A 54 1.74 14.58 -4.55
N LEU A 55 0.80 13.97 -3.84
CA LEU A 55 0.19 12.72 -4.25
C LEU A 55 -0.81 13.12 -5.33
N SER A 56 -0.53 12.85 -6.60
CA SER A 56 -1.53 13.04 -7.64
C SER A 56 -2.61 11.99 -7.46
N ALA A 57 -3.61 12.35 -6.65
CA ALA A 57 -4.83 11.60 -6.49
C ALA A 57 -5.65 11.70 -7.78
N LYS A 58 -5.39 10.83 -8.76
CA LYS A 58 -6.38 10.66 -9.83
C LYS A 58 -7.66 10.09 -9.19
N LYS A 59 -8.78 10.83 -9.30
CA LYS A 59 -10.14 10.32 -8.99
C LYS A 59 -10.22 8.85 -9.41
N ALA A 60 -10.79 7.99 -8.56
CA ALA A 60 -10.95 6.57 -8.82
C ALA A 60 -11.44 6.36 -10.26
N SER A 61 -10.50 6.02 -11.13
CA SER A 61 -10.78 5.62 -12.50
C SER A 61 -11.00 4.12 -12.41
N CYS A 62 -11.93 3.53 -13.14
CA CYS A 62 -12.23 2.10 -13.03
C CYS A 62 -11.61 1.37 -14.21
N PHE A 63 -12.42 1.06 -15.23
CA PHE A 63 -11.96 0.51 -16.49
C PHE A 63 -11.99 1.57 -17.59
N SER A 64 -11.13 1.42 -18.58
CA SER A 64 -11.14 2.27 -19.79
C SER A 64 -12.46 2.14 -20.55
N GLY A 65 -12.91 3.23 -21.20
CA GLY A 65 -14.05 3.17 -22.13
C GLY A 65 -13.81 2.25 -23.33
N SER A 66 -12.55 2.09 -23.73
CA SER A 66 -12.13 1.20 -24.83
C SER A 66 -12.09 -0.28 -24.45
N SER A 67 -12.27 -0.62 -23.17
CA SER A 67 -12.25 -2.01 -22.71
C SER A 67 -13.41 -2.82 -23.30
N GLU A 68 -13.15 -4.06 -23.72
CA GLU A 68 -14.14 -4.89 -24.40
C GLU A 68 -14.96 -5.72 -23.41
N ILE A 69 -16.27 -5.72 -23.60
CA ILE A 69 -17.24 -6.45 -22.78
C ILE A 69 -18.03 -7.41 -23.66
N THR A 70 -18.06 -8.69 -23.27
CA THR A 70 -18.84 -9.73 -23.96
C THR A 70 -20.29 -9.70 -23.50
N LEU A 71 -21.21 -9.71 -24.46
CA LEU A 71 -22.66 -9.72 -24.24
C LEU A 71 -23.23 -11.13 -24.35
N ALA A 72 -24.44 -11.31 -23.84
CA ALA A 72 -25.15 -12.59 -23.83
C ALA A 72 -25.46 -13.16 -25.23
N ASP A 73 -25.45 -12.34 -26.27
CA ASP A 73 -25.60 -12.76 -27.68
C ASP A 73 -24.27 -13.21 -28.32
N GLY A 74 -23.18 -13.21 -27.55
CA GLY A 74 -21.83 -13.56 -27.99
C GLY A 74 -21.07 -12.41 -28.67
N THR A 75 -21.69 -11.25 -28.88
CA THR A 75 -21.02 -10.08 -29.42
C THR A 75 -20.18 -9.37 -28.35
N THR A 76 -19.23 -8.54 -28.79
CA THR A 76 -18.45 -7.67 -27.91
C THR A 76 -18.78 -6.21 -28.17
N LYS A 77 -18.85 -5.41 -27.11
CA LYS A 77 -18.95 -3.94 -27.19
C LYS A 77 -17.87 -3.28 -26.34
N PRO A 78 -17.36 -2.10 -26.75
CA PRO A 78 -16.54 -1.29 -25.86
C PRO A 78 -17.39 -0.81 -24.69
N LEU A 79 -16.78 -0.71 -23.51
CA LEU A 79 -17.46 -0.34 -22.26
C LEU A 79 -18.12 1.04 -22.35
N SER A 80 -17.60 1.95 -23.17
CA SER A 80 -18.20 3.25 -23.47
C SER A 80 -19.58 3.17 -24.17
N HIS A 81 -19.89 2.05 -24.83
CA HIS A 81 -21.16 1.82 -25.52
C HIS A 81 -22.10 0.88 -24.77
N ILE A 82 -21.67 0.34 -23.62
CA ILE A 82 -22.51 -0.49 -22.76
C ILE A 82 -23.59 0.36 -22.10
N ARG A 83 -24.82 -0.13 -22.10
CA ARG A 83 -25.98 0.55 -21.51
C ARG A 83 -26.54 -0.23 -20.33
N ILE A 84 -27.25 0.47 -19.46
CA ILE A 84 -28.05 -0.16 -18.40
C ILE A 84 -29.03 -1.14 -19.05
N GLY A 85 -29.12 -2.34 -18.49
CA GLY A 85 -29.92 -3.44 -19.00
C GLY A 85 -29.19 -4.38 -19.98
N ASP A 86 -28.05 -3.98 -20.56
CA ASP A 86 -27.23 -4.88 -21.37
C ASP A 86 -26.76 -6.06 -20.50
N LYS A 87 -26.96 -7.29 -20.96
CA LYS A 87 -26.53 -8.51 -20.26
C LYS A 87 -25.08 -8.82 -20.59
N VAL A 88 -24.19 -8.63 -19.62
CA VAL A 88 -22.74 -8.77 -19.77
C VAL A 88 -22.23 -10.02 -19.07
N LEU A 89 -21.13 -10.57 -19.58
CA LEU A 89 -20.48 -11.74 -18.98
C LEU A 89 -19.89 -11.36 -17.62
N VAL A 90 -20.21 -12.13 -16.58
CA VAL A 90 -19.71 -11.88 -15.21
C VAL A 90 -18.89 -13.03 -14.63
N ASN A 91 -18.98 -14.22 -15.21
CA ASN A 91 -18.29 -15.42 -14.73
C ASN A 91 -18.17 -16.51 -15.80
N GLN A 92 -17.50 -17.62 -15.47
CA GLN A 92 -17.51 -18.85 -16.27
C GLN A 92 -18.92 -19.45 -16.47
N HIS A 93 -19.01 -20.48 -17.32
CA HIS A 93 -20.24 -21.17 -17.71
C HIS A 93 -21.30 -20.27 -18.33
N ASN A 94 -20.88 -19.22 -19.06
CA ASN A 94 -21.81 -18.30 -19.72
C ASN A 94 -22.82 -17.67 -18.74
N ILE A 95 -22.35 -17.27 -17.56
CA ILE A 95 -23.17 -16.53 -16.61
C ILE A 95 -23.16 -15.05 -17.00
N TYR A 96 -24.33 -14.55 -17.38
CA TYR A 96 -24.56 -13.16 -17.78
C TYR A 96 -25.52 -12.45 -16.83
N GLU A 97 -25.25 -11.18 -16.54
CA GLU A 97 -26.09 -10.33 -15.68
C GLU A 97 -26.34 -8.98 -16.35
N PRO A 98 -27.51 -8.36 -16.13
CA PRO A 98 -27.76 -7.01 -16.62
C PRO A 98 -26.85 -6.00 -15.89
N ILE A 99 -26.39 -4.99 -16.62
CA ILE A 99 -25.84 -3.77 -16.00
C ILE A 99 -26.97 -3.05 -15.28
N LEU A 100 -26.85 -2.90 -13.97
CA LEU A 100 -27.85 -2.25 -13.13
C LEU A 100 -27.69 -0.73 -13.14
N SER A 101 -26.44 -0.26 -13.06
CA SER A 101 -26.08 1.16 -13.00
C SER A 101 -24.57 1.33 -13.25
N PHE A 102 -24.10 2.57 -13.31
CA PHE A 102 -22.67 2.90 -13.28
C PHE A 102 -22.36 3.68 -12.01
N ILE A 103 -21.52 3.11 -11.14
CA ILE A 103 -21.12 3.74 -9.86
C ILE A 103 -20.40 5.07 -10.14
N HIS A 104 -19.57 5.09 -11.17
CA HIS A 104 -18.90 6.29 -11.67
C HIS A 104 -18.73 6.16 -13.18
N ALA A 105 -18.96 7.24 -13.92
CA ALA A 105 -18.72 7.27 -15.36
C ALA A 105 -18.30 8.67 -15.80
N LYS A 106 -17.16 8.76 -16.47
CA LYS A 106 -16.71 9.99 -17.09
C LYS A 106 -16.23 9.69 -18.51
N PRO A 107 -17.06 9.97 -19.53
CA PRO A 107 -16.72 9.70 -20.93
C PRO A 107 -15.54 10.54 -21.42
N ASP A 108 -15.49 11.82 -21.04
CA ASP A 108 -14.54 12.76 -21.62
C ASP A 108 -13.25 12.89 -20.78
N GLY A 109 -12.11 12.86 -21.48
CA GLY A 109 -10.78 13.15 -20.93
C GLY A 109 -9.85 11.93 -20.89
N LEU A 110 -8.55 12.21 -20.76
CA LEU A 110 -7.51 11.18 -20.72
C LEU A 110 -7.11 10.81 -19.29
N PHE A 111 -7.26 9.54 -18.95
CA PHE A 111 -6.98 8.98 -17.62
C PHE A 111 -5.86 7.95 -17.69
N SER A 112 -5.13 7.76 -16.59
CA SER A 112 -4.05 6.76 -16.55
C SER A 112 -4.56 5.42 -16.06
N PHE A 113 -4.16 4.36 -16.74
CA PHE A 113 -4.51 2.99 -16.42
C PHE A 113 -3.26 2.10 -16.42
N LEU A 114 -3.30 1.04 -15.64
CA LEU A 114 -2.44 -0.12 -15.84
C LEU A 114 -2.99 -0.87 -17.05
N ALA A 115 -2.20 -0.98 -18.11
CA ALA A 115 -2.41 -1.93 -19.19
C ALA A 115 -1.74 -3.24 -18.77
N ILE A 116 -2.55 -4.18 -18.28
CA ILE A 116 -2.11 -5.49 -17.82
C ILE A 116 -2.35 -6.47 -18.95
N GLN A 117 -1.27 -6.89 -19.60
CA GLN A 117 -1.33 -7.89 -20.65
C GLN A 117 -1.34 -9.28 -20.03
N VAL A 118 -2.38 -10.05 -20.33
CA VAL A 118 -2.67 -11.37 -19.78
C VAL A 118 -2.64 -12.39 -20.91
N GLN A 119 -1.89 -13.47 -20.74
CA GLN A 119 -1.82 -14.59 -21.67
C GLN A 119 -2.39 -15.84 -21.00
N SER A 120 -3.28 -16.56 -21.69
CA SER A 120 -3.75 -17.86 -21.21
C SER A 120 -2.58 -18.81 -21.02
N THR A 121 -2.63 -19.61 -19.96
CA THR A 121 -1.68 -20.71 -19.75
C THR A 121 -2.09 -21.99 -20.48
N LYS A 122 -3.31 -22.04 -21.05
CA LYS A 122 -3.82 -23.21 -21.78
C LYS A 122 -3.72 -23.07 -23.30
N SER A 123 -3.57 -21.86 -23.81
CA SER A 123 -3.47 -21.57 -25.26
C SER A 123 -2.65 -20.33 -25.55
N ASN A 124 -2.54 -19.95 -26.82
CA ASN A 124 -1.89 -18.72 -27.25
C ASN A 124 -2.79 -17.47 -27.14
N LEU A 125 -4.00 -17.59 -26.55
CA LEU A 125 -4.90 -16.46 -26.35
C LEU A 125 -4.26 -15.43 -25.42
N SER A 126 -4.23 -14.18 -25.84
CA SER A 126 -3.76 -13.07 -25.02
C SER A 126 -4.70 -11.87 -25.14
N SER A 127 -4.83 -11.12 -24.06
CA SER A 127 -5.67 -9.93 -23.99
C SER A 127 -5.02 -8.89 -23.07
N THR A 128 -5.46 -7.64 -23.15
CA THR A 128 -4.97 -6.57 -22.28
C THR A 128 -6.15 -5.92 -21.57
N ILE A 129 -6.13 -5.92 -20.24
CA ILE A 129 -7.10 -5.17 -19.44
C ILE A 129 -6.52 -3.81 -19.08
N PHE A 130 -7.32 -2.76 -19.27
CA PHE A 130 -7.00 -1.39 -18.88
C PHE A 130 -7.77 -1.03 -17.61
N VAL A 131 -7.07 -1.00 -16.49
CA VAL A 131 -7.65 -0.92 -15.16
C VAL A 131 -6.83 0.01 -14.26
N SER A 132 -7.48 0.76 -13.39
CA SER A 132 -6.74 1.60 -12.44
C SER A 132 -6.06 0.78 -11.34
N PRO A 133 -5.01 1.33 -10.69
CA PRO A 133 -4.29 0.61 -9.64
C PRO A 133 -5.15 0.21 -8.43
N ASN A 134 -6.22 0.95 -8.14
CA ASN A 134 -7.10 0.71 -7.00
C ASN A 134 -8.33 -0.13 -7.36
N HIS A 135 -8.55 -0.53 -8.61
CA HIS A 135 -9.67 -1.40 -8.94
C HIS A 135 -9.36 -2.85 -8.57
N LEU A 136 -10.35 -3.62 -8.12
CA LEU A 136 -10.14 -5.02 -7.77
C LEU A 136 -10.27 -5.95 -8.98
N ILE A 137 -9.26 -6.81 -9.20
CA ILE A 137 -9.32 -7.93 -10.14
C ILE A 137 -9.12 -9.25 -9.39
N PHE A 138 -9.68 -10.36 -9.89
CA PHE A 138 -9.64 -11.63 -9.19
C PHE A 138 -8.33 -12.37 -9.46
N ASP A 139 -7.59 -12.64 -8.38
CA ASP A 139 -6.42 -13.48 -8.39
C ASP A 139 -6.83 -14.94 -8.61
N PHE A 140 -6.19 -15.61 -9.55
CA PHE A 140 -6.49 -17.01 -9.87
C PHE A 140 -6.12 -17.93 -8.71
N ASP A 141 -4.99 -17.66 -8.05
CA ASP A 141 -4.37 -18.58 -7.10
C ASP A 141 -5.03 -18.57 -5.73
N SER A 142 -5.34 -17.39 -5.20
CA SER A 142 -6.05 -17.24 -3.93
C SER A 142 -7.57 -17.23 -4.09
N GLY A 143 -8.07 -17.01 -5.31
CA GLY A 143 -9.50 -16.80 -5.60
C GLY A 143 -10.04 -15.46 -5.09
N LYS A 144 -9.20 -14.62 -4.46
CA LYS A 144 -9.62 -13.36 -3.84
C LYS A 144 -9.51 -12.20 -4.83
N ALA A 145 -10.34 -11.20 -4.62
CA ALA A 145 -10.21 -9.92 -5.31
C ALA A 145 -9.08 -9.10 -4.66
N LEU A 146 -8.12 -8.65 -5.46
CA LEU A 146 -7.00 -7.82 -5.01
C LEU A 146 -6.93 -6.56 -5.87
N PHE A 147 -6.37 -5.48 -5.32
CA PHE A 147 -6.15 -4.26 -6.09
C PHE A 147 -5.22 -4.54 -7.27
N ALA A 148 -5.56 -4.06 -8.46
CA ALA A 148 -4.80 -4.26 -9.68
C ALA A 148 -3.33 -3.83 -9.51
N GLY A 149 -3.07 -2.76 -8.76
CA GLY A 149 -1.73 -2.27 -8.44
C GLY A 149 -0.91 -3.19 -7.52
N LYS A 150 -1.52 -4.23 -6.92
CA LYS A 150 -0.80 -5.27 -6.17
C LYS A 150 -0.30 -6.40 -7.07
N PHE A 151 -0.90 -6.59 -8.25
CA PHE A 151 -0.48 -7.61 -9.19
C PHE A 151 0.83 -7.23 -9.85
N ARG A 152 1.63 -8.25 -10.12
CA ARG A 152 2.94 -8.16 -10.76
C ARG A 152 2.90 -8.97 -12.04
N VAL A 153 3.86 -8.72 -12.93
CA VAL A 153 4.12 -9.63 -14.05
C VAL A 153 4.28 -11.04 -13.47
N GLY A 154 3.81 -12.04 -14.19
CA GLY A 154 3.80 -13.47 -13.91
C GLY A 154 2.85 -13.94 -12.82
N ASP A 155 2.20 -13.03 -12.07
CA ASP A 155 1.00 -13.38 -11.30
C ASP A 155 -0.10 -13.88 -12.26
N ARG A 156 -1.06 -14.63 -11.72
CA ARG A 156 -2.14 -15.23 -12.50
C ARG A 156 -3.48 -14.64 -12.09
N VAL A 157 -4.21 -14.11 -13.05
CA VAL A 157 -5.57 -13.60 -12.85
C VAL A 157 -6.58 -14.60 -13.39
N GLN A 158 -7.81 -14.55 -12.86
CA GLN A 158 -8.92 -15.30 -13.44
C GLN A 158 -9.19 -14.78 -14.85
N PHE A 159 -8.98 -15.63 -15.85
CA PHE A 159 -9.11 -15.31 -17.27
C PHE A 159 -10.11 -16.26 -17.92
N ILE A 160 -11.03 -15.74 -18.72
CA ILE A 160 -12.07 -16.55 -19.38
C ILE A 160 -11.55 -17.05 -20.72
N GLU A 161 -11.62 -18.36 -20.90
CA GLU A 161 -11.34 -19.03 -22.18
C GLU A 161 -12.31 -20.20 -22.35
N ASN A 162 -12.95 -20.32 -23.51
CA ASN A 162 -13.92 -21.38 -23.81
C ASN A 162 -14.99 -21.55 -22.70
N ASN A 163 -15.47 -20.42 -22.16
CA ASN A 163 -16.43 -20.33 -21.06
C ASN A 163 -15.95 -20.86 -19.71
N GLU A 164 -14.67 -21.15 -19.53
CA GLU A 164 -14.09 -21.59 -18.26
C GLU A 164 -13.14 -20.54 -17.69
N ILE A 165 -13.03 -20.45 -16.36
CA ILE A 165 -11.94 -19.70 -15.74
C ILE A 165 -10.66 -20.53 -15.86
N VAL A 166 -9.69 -19.97 -16.55
CA VAL A 166 -8.34 -20.50 -16.71
C VAL A 166 -7.32 -19.56 -16.07
N PRO A 167 -6.11 -20.04 -15.77
CA PRO A 167 -5.05 -19.15 -15.29
C PRO A 167 -4.57 -18.27 -16.44
N GLY A 168 -4.81 -16.97 -16.35
CA GLY A 168 -4.23 -15.97 -17.24
C GLY A 168 -2.96 -15.39 -16.61
N LYS A 169 -1.79 -15.72 -17.15
CA LYS A 169 -0.51 -15.20 -16.67
C LYS A 169 -0.32 -13.77 -17.15
N ILE A 170 -0.02 -12.85 -16.24
CA ILE A 170 0.36 -11.49 -16.60
C ILE A 170 1.73 -11.54 -17.26
N ILE A 171 1.87 -11.03 -18.47
CA ILE A 171 3.14 -11.03 -19.22
C ILE A 171 3.77 -9.63 -19.32
N ASN A 172 2.97 -8.59 -19.18
CA ASN A 172 3.43 -7.20 -19.16
C ASN A 172 2.48 -6.33 -18.33
N ILE A 173 3.03 -5.32 -17.66
CA ILE A 173 2.25 -4.25 -17.02
C ILE A 173 2.90 -2.91 -17.40
N GLU A 174 2.13 -2.03 -18.01
CA GLU A 174 2.57 -0.69 -18.34
C GLU A 174 1.54 0.38 -17.95
N LEU A 175 2.02 1.60 -17.73
CA LEU A 175 1.13 2.73 -17.49
C LEU A 175 0.79 3.36 -18.84
N THR A 176 -0.50 3.43 -19.17
CA THR A 176 -0.99 4.04 -20.42
C THR A 176 -2.05 5.09 -20.13
N LYS A 177 -2.34 5.95 -21.12
CA LYS A 177 -3.47 6.88 -21.07
C LYS A 177 -4.58 6.41 -22.00
N GLN A 178 -5.80 6.36 -21.50
CA GLN A 178 -7.00 6.01 -22.27
C GLN A 178 -8.10 7.05 -22.06
N GLU A 179 -9.02 7.13 -23.01
CA GLU A 179 -10.15 8.04 -22.97
C GLU A 179 -11.30 7.47 -22.13
N GLY A 180 -11.79 8.31 -21.23
CA GLY A 180 -12.90 7.99 -20.35
C GLY A 180 -12.62 6.90 -19.31
N TYR A 181 -13.47 6.83 -18.30
CA TYR A 181 -13.51 5.69 -17.36
C TYR A 181 -14.93 5.35 -16.94
N TYR A 182 -15.16 4.07 -16.66
CA TYR A 182 -16.48 3.53 -16.34
C TYR A 182 -16.39 2.47 -15.23
N ALA A 183 -17.34 2.53 -14.29
CA ALA A 183 -17.48 1.62 -13.16
C ALA A 183 -18.86 0.93 -13.20
N PRO A 184 -19.05 -0.07 -14.06
CA PRO A 184 -20.34 -0.77 -14.17
C PRO A 184 -20.67 -1.52 -12.88
N LEU A 185 -21.97 -1.68 -12.58
CA LEU A 185 -22.49 -2.45 -11.45
C LEU A 185 -23.40 -3.58 -11.94
N THR A 186 -23.13 -4.80 -11.49
CA THR A 186 -23.96 -6.00 -11.73
C THR A 186 -24.48 -6.56 -10.39
N SER A 187 -25.42 -7.51 -10.48
CA SER A 187 -26.03 -8.13 -9.30
C SER A 187 -25.05 -8.93 -8.45
N SER A 188 -24.06 -9.58 -9.06
CA SER A 188 -22.99 -10.33 -8.38
C SER A 188 -21.84 -9.46 -7.88
N GLY A 189 -21.75 -8.20 -8.32
CA GLY A 189 -20.57 -7.37 -8.04
C GLY A 189 -19.34 -7.75 -8.87
N ARG A 190 -19.51 -8.55 -9.94
CA ARG A 190 -18.46 -9.07 -10.82
C ARG A 190 -18.72 -8.68 -12.28
N ILE A 191 -17.66 -8.59 -13.06
CA ILE A 191 -17.74 -8.36 -14.52
C ILE A 191 -16.50 -8.95 -15.19
N VAL A 192 -16.63 -9.42 -16.42
CA VAL A 192 -15.50 -9.83 -17.27
C VAL A 192 -15.15 -8.70 -18.22
N VAL A 193 -13.91 -8.21 -18.13
CA VAL A 193 -13.40 -7.09 -18.91
C VAL A 193 -12.17 -7.55 -19.69
N ASN A 194 -12.22 -7.49 -21.03
CA ASN A 194 -11.17 -8.01 -21.90
C ASN A 194 -10.79 -9.47 -21.56
N GLY A 195 -11.77 -10.28 -21.16
CA GLY A 195 -11.57 -11.68 -20.74
C GLY A 195 -11.07 -11.86 -19.30
N VAL A 196 -10.70 -10.81 -18.57
CA VAL A 196 -10.26 -10.91 -17.17
C VAL A 196 -11.43 -10.70 -16.22
N VAL A 197 -11.58 -11.57 -15.21
CA VAL A 197 -12.64 -11.43 -14.22
C VAL A 197 -12.26 -10.39 -13.18
N ALA A 198 -13.12 -9.39 -13.02
CA ALA A 198 -12.91 -8.26 -12.12
C ALA A 198 -14.12 -8.01 -11.23
N SER A 199 -13.91 -7.31 -10.12
CA SER A 199 -15.01 -6.83 -9.29
C SER A 199 -15.57 -5.53 -9.84
N ASN A 200 -16.81 -5.16 -9.49
CA ASN A 200 -17.31 -3.81 -9.70
C ASN A 200 -16.76 -2.77 -8.71
N TYR A 201 -15.98 -3.19 -7.69
CA TYR A 201 -15.54 -2.33 -6.58
C TYR A 201 -14.03 -1.98 -6.65
N ALA A 202 -13.69 -0.76 -6.21
CA ALA A 202 -12.35 -0.18 -6.34
C ALA A 202 -11.82 0.57 -5.10
N THR A 203 -12.54 0.49 -3.97
CA THR A 203 -12.24 1.34 -2.80
C THR A 203 -11.97 0.53 -1.53
N VAL A 204 -12.68 -0.58 -1.36
CA VAL A 204 -12.53 -1.48 -0.22
C VAL A 204 -11.79 -2.73 -0.69
N SER A 205 -10.85 -3.21 0.11
CA SER A 205 -9.98 -4.33 -0.29
C SER A 205 -10.65 -5.71 -0.22
N ASN A 206 -11.84 -5.77 0.39
CA ASN A 206 -12.64 -6.98 0.56
C ASN A 206 -13.88 -6.89 -0.34
N HIS A 207 -13.93 -7.75 -1.36
CA HIS A 207 -15.04 -7.80 -2.32
C HIS A 207 -16.37 -8.12 -1.64
N GLU A 208 -16.41 -9.13 -0.76
CA GLU A 208 -17.62 -9.58 -0.10
C GLU A 208 -18.22 -8.48 0.78
N LEU A 209 -17.37 -7.78 1.53
CA LEU A 209 -17.77 -6.64 2.34
C LEU A 209 -18.33 -5.51 1.49
N ALA A 210 -17.59 -5.13 0.44
CA ALA A 210 -18.03 -4.09 -0.48
C ALA A 210 -19.38 -4.47 -1.10
N HIS A 211 -19.54 -5.73 -1.47
CA HIS A 211 -20.75 -6.27 -2.04
C HIS A 211 -21.95 -6.18 -1.10
N GLN A 212 -21.78 -6.57 0.17
CA GLN A 212 -22.84 -6.52 1.19
C GLN A 212 -23.33 -5.09 1.44
N VAL A 213 -22.42 -4.14 1.62
CA VAL A 213 -22.79 -2.74 1.87
C VAL A 213 -23.48 -2.12 0.65
N MET A 214 -22.99 -2.42 -0.55
CA MET A 214 -23.62 -1.98 -1.80
C MET A 214 -24.98 -2.66 -2.07
N GLY A 215 -25.44 -3.58 -1.21
CA GLY A 215 -26.78 -4.16 -1.29
C GLY A 215 -27.90 -3.13 -1.12
N ILE A 216 -27.69 -2.12 -0.26
CA ILE A 216 -28.65 -1.01 -0.09
C ILE A 216 -28.76 -0.21 -1.39
N TYR A 217 -27.63 0.04 -2.04
CA TYR A 217 -27.62 0.75 -3.33
C TYR A 217 -28.31 -0.04 -4.43
N ARG A 218 -28.04 -1.35 -4.52
CA ARG A 218 -28.70 -2.23 -5.49
C ARG A 218 -30.21 -2.25 -5.27
N TRP A 219 -30.68 -2.34 -4.02
CA TRP A 219 -32.10 -2.23 -3.68
C TRP A 219 -32.71 -0.89 -4.11
N TRP A 220 -31.98 0.23 -3.92
CA TRP A 220 -32.43 1.54 -4.37
C TRP A 220 -32.56 1.61 -5.90
N ILE A 221 -31.56 1.10 -6.63
CA ILE A 221 -31.58 1.02 -8.10
C ILE A 221 -32.74 0.15 -8.59
N ASP A 222 -33.00 -0.98 -7.94
CA ASP A 222 -34.10 -1.87 -8.32
C ASP A 222 -35.47 -1.16 -8.18
N LEU A 223 -35.61 -0.21 -7.25
CA LEU A 223 -36.85 0.50 -6.99
C LEU A 223 -37.03 1.77 -7.84
N PHE A 224 -35.94 2.50 -8.12
CA PHE A 224 -35.99 3.83 -8.74
C PHE A 224 -35.29 3.92 -10.11
N GLY A 225 -34.67 2.82 -10.57
CA GLY A 225 -33.87 2.78 -11.79
C GLY A 225 -32.41 3.20 -11.56
N GLY A 226 -31.52 2.74 -12.44
CA GLY A 226 -30.10 3.11 -12.44
C GLY A 226 -29.80 4.33 -13.31
N SER A 227 -28.61 4.91 -13.13
CA SER A 227 -28.16 6.09 -13.86
C SER A 227 -26.83 5.85 -14.58
N LEU A 228 -26.69 6.49 -15.76
CA LEU A 228 -25.43 6.62 -16.49
C LEU A 228 -24.66 7.90 -16.08
N LEU A 229 -25.34 8.84 -15.43
CA LEU A 229 -24.78 10.12 -15.00
C LEU A 229 -24.26 9.95 -13.57
N ASN A 230 -22.99 10.31 -13.37
CA ASN A 230 -22.25 10.27 -12.10
C ASN A 230 -23.14 10.41 -10.87
N GLU A 231 -23.39 9.30 -10.20
CA GLU A 231 -23.79 9.34 -8.81
C GLU A 231 -22.48 9.38 -8.02
N GLU A 232 -22.06 10.57 -7.58
CA GLU A 232 -21.18 10.55 -6.42
C GLU A 232 -21.97 9.81 -5.35
N ILE A 233 -21.40 8.73 -4.81
CA ILE A 233 -21.99 7.97 -3.71
C ILE A 233 -21.18 8.22 -2.42
N PRO A 234 -20.97 9.47 -1.95
CA PRO A 234 -19.97 9.73 -0.91
C PRO A 234 -20.33 9.06 0.41
N TRP A 235 -21.63 8.99 0.73
CA TRP A 235 -22.09 8.46 2.01
C TRP A 235 -21.96 6.94 2.12
N MET A 236 -22.26 6.18 1.06
CA MET A 236 -22.08 4.71 1.09
C MET A 236 -20.61 4.34 1.08
N LEU A 237 -19.78 5.08 0.33
CA LEU A 237 -18.34 4.90 0.35
C LEU A 237 -17.77 5.09 1.76
N GLN A 238 -18.21 6.15 2.45
CA GLN A 238 -17.81 6.44 3.82
C GLN A 238 -18.23 5.31 4.77
N MET A 239 -19.45 4.78 4.61
CA MET A 239 -19.94 3.63 5.39
C MET A 239 -19.13 2.36 5.12
N MET A 240 -18.84 2.04 3.86
CA MET A 240 -18.02 0.88 3.48
C MET A 240 -16.62 0.92 4.12
N LEU A 241 -15.97 2.08 4.06
CA LEU A 241 -14.66 2.29 4.66
C LEU A 241 -14.70 2.23 6.19
N TYR A 242 -15.76 2.76 6.80
CA TYR A 242 -15.98 2.70 8.24
C TYR A 242 -16.19 1.26 8.71
N VAL A 243 -16.99 0.46 7.99
CA VAL A 243 -17.20 -0.96 8.31
C VAL A 243 -15.92 -1.78 8.07
N GLU A 244 -15.14 -1.52 7.01
CA GLU A 244 -13.84 -2.20 6.81
C GLU A 244 -12.87 -1.89 7.96
N GLN A 245 -12.84 -0.64 8.42
CA GLN A 245 -12.04 -0.26 9.60
C GLN A 245 -12.53 -0.96 10.87
N ILE A 246 -13.84 -1.03 11.10
CA ILE A 246 -14.43 -1.78 12.23
C ILE A 246 -14.12 -3.26 12.12
N ILE A 247 -14.21 -3.89 10.95
CA ILE A 247 -13.89 -5.32 10.78
C ILE A 247 -12.40 -5.57 10.99
N ARG A 248 -11.52 -4.69 10.51
CA ARG A 248 -10.08 -4.77 10.80
C ARG A 248 -9.79 -4.56 12.30
N TRP A 249 -10.58 -3.73 12.97
CA TRP A 249 -10.49 -3.47 14.40
C TRP A 249 -11.03 -4.65 15.24
N CYS A 250 -12.20 -5.19 14.88
CA CYS A 250 -12.82 -6.37 15.47
C CYS A 250 -12.08 -7.67 15.14
N GLY A 251 -11.38 -7.76 14.01
CA GLY A 251 -10.43 -8.83 13.72
C GLY A 251 -9.19 -8.84 14.64
N GLY A 252 -9.03 -7.78 15.45
CA GLY A 252 -8.13 -7.75 16.62
C GLY A 252 -8.73 -8.36 17.89
N LEU A 253 -10.02 -8.70 17.90
CA LEU A 253 -10.72 -9.42 18.97
C LEU A 253 -10.99 -10.86 18.49
N ASN A 254 -10.47 -11.84 19.22
CA ASN A 254 -10.51 -13.27 18.90
C ASN A 254 -11.92 -13.81 18.57
N LEU A 255 -12.18 -14.06 17.28
CA LEU A 255 -13.20 -15.03 16.81
C LEU A 255 -12.65 -15.94 15.67
N TYR A 256 -11.33 -16.13 15.62
CA TYR A 256 -10.61 -16.86 14.55
C TYR A 256 -10.59 -18.40 14.69
N ALA A 257 -11.43 -19.00 15.54
CA ALA A 257 -11.31 -20.41 15.90
C ALA A 257 -12.03 -21.42 14.95
N GLN A 258 -12.50 -21.03 13.76
CA GLN A 258 -13.33 -21.93 12.94
C GLN A 258 -12.94 -22.16 11.46
N CYS A 259 -11.79 -21.67 10.97
CA CYS A 259 -11.46 -21.81 9.54
C CYS A 259 -10.07 -22.39 9.17
N ASP A 260 -9.37 -23.09 10.06
CA ASP A 260 -8.10 -23.74 9.71
C ASP A 260 -8.24 -25.25 9.50
N ARG A 261 -8.48 -25.65 8.25
CA ARG A 261 -8.00 -26.92 7.70
C ARG A 261 -7.83 -26.76 6.19
N ILE A 262 -6.71 -27.27 5.67
CA ILE A 262 -6.20 -27.23 4.27
C ILE A 262 -5.16 -26.13 4.03
N ARG A 263 -3.92 -26.39 4.49
CA ARG A 263 -2.72 -25.64 4.13
C ARG A 263 -1.52 -26.59 4.02
N SER A 264 -1.23 -27.08 2.81
CA SER A 264 0.06 -27.65 2.38
C SER A 264 -0.17 -28.07 0.91
N LEU A 265 0.51 -27.61 -0.14
CA LEU A 265 1.92 -27.30 -0.37
C LEU A 265 1.99 -26.33 -1.57
N GLY A 266 2.79 -25.26 -1.50
CA GLY A 266 3.00 -24.31 -2.60
C GLY A 266 4.47 -23.96 -2.74
N GLN A 267 5.09 -24.49 -3.79
CA GLN A 267 6.48 -24.23 -4.20
C GLN A 267 6.56 -22.91 -4.99
N THR A 268 7.65 -22.18 -4.77
CA THR A 268 7.87 -20.78 -5.17
C THR A 268 8.59 -20.70 -6.51
N VAL A 269 8.08 -19.93 -7.50
CA VAL A 269 8.87 -19.51 -8.69
C VAL A 269 8.63 -18.03 -8.96
N LEU A 270 9.72 -17.32 -9.24
CA LEU A 270 9.93 -15.86 -9.16
C LEU A 270 9.53 -15.15 -10.46
N VAL A 271 9.02 -13.92 -10.33
CA VAL A 271 8.80 -13.01 -11.47
C VAL A 271 9.58 -11.71 -11.32
N GLN A 272 10.15 -11.25 -12.43
CA GLN A 272 10.92 -10.01 -12.54
C GLN A 272 10.03 -8.77 -12.50
N LYS A 273 10.45 -7.85 -11.63
CA LYS A 273 9.80 -6.62 -11.15
C LYS A 273 10.17 -5.43 -12.06
N ARG A 274 9.20 -4.63 -12.52
CA ARG A 274 9.52 -3.26 -12.99
C ARG A 274 9.74 -2.39 -11.75
N ASN A 275 11.00 -2.22 -11.43
CA ASN A 275 11.49 -1.52 -10.27
C ASN A 275 11.37 -0.01 -10.47
N ILE A 276 10.89 0.72 -9.45
CA ILE A 276 10.94 2.18 -9.44
C ILE A 276 12.41 2.61 -9.66
N PRO A 277 12.70 3.57 -10.55
CA PRO A 277 14.07 3.95 -10.88
C PRO A 277 14.92 4.26 -9.64
N PHE A 278 16.18 3.89 -9.70
CA PHE A 278 17.15 4.27 -8.68
C PHE A 278 17.13 5.81 -8.45
N ASN A 279 17.29 6.25 -7.21
CA ASN A 279 17.17 7.65 -6.74
C ASN A 279 15.75 8.24 -6.65
N SER A 280 14.70 7.57 -7.13
CA SER A 280 13.33 8.07 -6.90
C SER A 280 12.98 8.03 -5.42
N ILE A 281 12.32 9.07 -4.90
CA ILE A 281 11.80 9.08 -3.53
C ILE A 281 10.61 8.12 -3.47
N LEU A 282 10.73 7.07 -2.67
CA LEU A 282 9.64 6.12 -2.40
C LEU A 282 8.63 6.71 -1.41
N GLY A 283 9.12 7.40 -0.39
CA GLY A 283 8.28 7.96 0.68
C GLY A 283 9.10 8.71 1.70
N ILE A 284 8.44 9.31 2.69
CA ILE A 284 9.11 10.18 3.68
C ILE A 284 8.62 9.82 5.07
N ALA A 285 9.51 9.30 5.91
CA ALA A 285 9.23 9.01 7.30
C ALA A 285 9.59 10.17 8.21
N SER A 286 8.98 10.16 9.40
CA SER A 286 9.33 11.07 10.50
C SER A 286 9.44 12.52 10.02
N THR A 287 8.49 12.97 9.19
CA THR A 287 8.41 14.33 8.62
C THR A 287 9.46 14.67 7.54
N ASN A 288 10.72 14.25 7.69
CA ASN A 288 11.82 14.76 6.88
C ASN A 288 12.92 13.75 6.51
N VAL A 289 12.65 12.44 6.64
CA VAL A 289 13.61 11.39 6.27
C VAL A 289 13.11 10.66 5.01
N PRO A 290 13.58 11.02 3.80
CA PRO A 290 13.17 10.37 2.57
C PRO A 290 13.78 8.97 2.42
N ALA A 291 12.98 8.00 1.97
CA ALA A 291 13.48 6.73 1.47
C ALA A 291 13.58 6.80 -0.05
N TYR A 292 14.69 6.31 -0.59
CA TYR A 292 14.96 6.28 -2.01
C TYR A 292 14.91 4.84 -2.54
N SER A 293 14.48 4.71 -3.80
CA SER A 293 14.51 3.45 -4.50
C SER A 293 15.96 3.04 -4.73
N ASN A 294 16.30 1.82 -4.31
CA ASN A 294 17.55 1.17 -4.68
C ASN A 294 17.45 0.54 -6.08
N GLY A 295 16.38 0.78 -6.84
CA GLY A 295 16.10 0.02 -8.04
C GLY A 295 15.60 -1.37 -7.66
N ASN A 296 16.50 -2.34 -7.46
CA ASN A 296 16.13 -3.74 -7.28
C ASN A 296 16.89 -4.44 -6.14
N ASP A 297 16.47 -5.66 -5.82
CA ASP A 297 16.99 -6.46 -4.68
C ASP A 297 18.49 -6.78 -4.79
N ASP A 298 19.03 -6.85 -6.00
CA ASP A 298 20.42 -7.19 -6.29
C ASP A 298 21.28 -5.95 -6.64
N TYR A 299 20.71 -4.74 -6.56
CA TYR A 299 21.40 -3.54 -7.01
C TYR A 299 22.36 -3.01 -5.94
N TYR A 300 23.64 -2.94 -6.29
CA TYR A 300 24.66 -2.26 -5.50
C TYR A 300 25.27 -1.13 -6.33
N SER A 301 24.98 0.12 -5.97
CA SER A 301 25.45 1.27 -6.74
C SER A 301 26.95 1.54 -6.60
N GLY A 302 27.57 1.12 -5.49
CA GLY A 302 28.91 1.55 -5.08
C GLY A 302 29.02 3.05 -4.74
N GLN A 303 27.93 3.81 -4.88
CA GLN A 303 27.92 5.26 -4.65
C GLN A 303 27.74 5.56 -3.17
N LYS A 304 28.67 6.34 -2.62
CA LYS A 304 28.61 6.78 -1.23
C LYS A 304 27.56 7.89 -1.05
N SER A 305 26.77 7.78 0.00
CA SER A 305 25.84 8.80 0.49
C SER A 305 26.54 9.58 1.60
N TYR A 306 26.53 10.91 1.49
CA TYR A 306 27.06 11.81 2.50
C TYR A 306 26.01 12.86 2.85
N LEU A 307 25.94 13.25 4.12
CA LEU A 307 25.14 14.39 4.58
C LEU A 307 26.01 15.24 5.50
N TYR A 308 26.26 16.50 5.12
CA TYR A 308 27.15 17.41 5.86
C TYR A 308 28.56 16.86 6.10
N GLY A 309 29.12 16.21 5.07
CA GLY A 309 30.42 15.55 5.15
C GLY A 309 30.42 14.26 5.97
N VAL A 310 29.31 13.87 6.59
CA VAL A 310 29.19 12.61 7.35
C VAL A 310 28.74 11.50 6.42
N TYR A 311 29.47 10.38 6.41
CA TYR A 311 29.15 9.21 5.62
C TYR A 311 27.90 8.49 6.15
N MET A 312 26.88 8.35 5.30
CA MET A 312 25.63 7.68 5.66
C MET A 312 25.63 6.20 5.26
N GLY A 313 26.34 5.82 4.20
CA GLY A 313 26.35 4.46 3.67
C GLY A 313 26.36 4.43 2.14
N VAL A 314 26.10 3.25 1.56
CA VAL A 314 25.98 3.09 0.11
C VAL A 314 24.54 3.39 -0.33
N LYS A 315 24.37 4.22 -1.36
CA LYS A 315 23.06 4.52 -1.96
C LYS A 315 22.45 3.25 -2.59
N TRP A 316 21.21 2.86 -2.35
CA TRP A 316 20.27 3.26 -1.29
C TRP A 316 19.96 2.03 -0.45
N GLN A 317 20.97 1.55 0.27
CA GLN A 317 20.92 0.33 1.07
C GLN A 317 20.14 0.54 2.38
N CYS A 318 19.70 -0.55 3.01
CA CYS A 318 18.96 -0.50 4.27
C CYS A 318 19.78 0.12 5.42
N VAL A 319 21.08 -0.20 5.50
CA VAL A 319 22.01 0.37 6.49
C VAL A 319 22.21 1.88 6.27
N GLU A 320 22.23 2.33 5.02
CA GLU A 320 22.31 3.77 4.69
C GLU A 320 21.11 4.53 5.23
N TYR A 321 19.91 3.98 5.02
CA TYR A 321 18.67 4.57 5.52
C TYR A 321 18.65 4.62 7.04
N ALA A 322 18.97 3.51 7.72
CA ALA A 322 18.98 3.44 9.18
C ALA A 322 19.95 4.44 9.80
N ARG A 323 21.17 4.57 9.24
CA ARG A 323 22.17 5.54 9.70
C ARG A 323 21.71 6.98 9.44
N ARG A 324 21.17 7.27 8.27
CA ARG A 324 20.67 8.60 7.91
C ARG A 324 19.46 9.01 8.74
N TRP A 325 18.55 8.09 9.02
CA TRP A 325 17.43 8.33 9.92
C TRP A 325 17.94 8.66 11.34
N LEU A 326 18.88 7.89 11.88
CA LEU A 326 19.47 8.15 13.20
C LEU A 326 20.16 9.51 13.25
N PHE A 327 20.87 9.86 12.19
CA PHE A 327 21.58 11.13 12.10
C PHE A 327 20.61 12.31 12.08
N ILE A 328 19.60 12.29 11.20
CA ILE A 328 18.62 13.37 11.08
C ILE A 328 17.75 13.48 12.35
N ARG A 329 17.35 12.35 12.96
CA ARG A 329 16.36 12.35 14.05
C ARG A 329 16.96 12.38 15.45
N LYS A 330 18.22 11.98 15.61
CA LYS A 330 18.88 11.88 16.91
C LYS A 330 20.29 12.50 16.95
N GLY A 331 20.80 13.03 15.82
CA GLY A 331 22.14 13.61 15.74
C GLY A 331 23.29 12.61 15.91
N CYS A 332 22.99 11.31 15.79
CA CYS A 332 23.91 10.21 16.05
C CYS A 332 24.14 9.33 14.82
N ILE A 333 25.27 8.64 14.80
CA ILE A 333 25.57 7.57 13.85
C ILE A 333 26.06 6.33 14.59
N PHE A 334 25.84 5.15 14.02
CA PHE A 334 26.54 3.93 14.42
C PHE A 334 27.74 3.68 13.49
N SER A 335 28.72 2.91 13.98
CA SER A 335 29.94 2.58 13.24
C SER A 335 29.65 1.81 11.95
N ASP A 336 30.65 1.70 11.08
CA ASP A 336 30.49 0.92 9.86
C ASP A 336 30.34 -0.57 10.17
N VAL A 337 29.40 -1.20 9.46
CA VAL A 337 29.11 -2.63 9.52
C VAL A 337 29.17 -3.18 8.11
N LYS A 338 29.64 -4.42 7.96
CA LYS A 338 29.75 -5.07 6.65
C LYS A 338 28.40 -5.46 6.08
N SER A 339 27.48 -5.86 6.94
CA SER A 339 26.09 -6.22 6.58
C SER A 339 25.09 -5.74 7.64
N ALA A 340 23.81 -5.67 7.28
CA ALA A 340 22.77 -5.25 8.21
C ALA A 340 22.63 -6.22 9.40
N ASN A 341 22.84 -7.51 9.16
CA ASN A 341 22.90 -8.55 10.19
C ASN A 341 23.94 -8.24 11.28
N ASP A 342 25.11 -7.73 10.89
CA ASP A 342 26.24 -7.53 11.81
C ASP A 342 25.94 -6.41 12.83
N MET A 343 24.93 -5.56 12.55
CA MET A 343 24.42 -4.59 13.52
C MET A 343 24.04 -5.24 14.85
N TRP A 344 23.45 -6.45 14.82
CA TRP A 344 23.02 -7.14 16.04
C TRP A 344 24.18 -7.59 16.93
N HIS A 345 25.32 -7.94 16.31
CA HIS A 345 26.45 -8.57 17.00
C HIS A 345 27.60 -7.62 17.29
N GLU A 346 27.74 -6.54 16.51
CA GLU A 346 28.91 -5.67 16.55
C GLU A 346 28.62 -4.27 17.10
N LEU A 347 27.35 -3.82 17.08
CA LEU A 347 26.99 -2.47 17.52
C LEU A 347 26.50 -2.44 18.96
N TYR A 348 27.28 -1.80 19.82
CA TYR A 348 26.94 -1.61 21.25
C TYR A 348 26.68 -0.14 21.61
N TYR A 349 27.00 0.79 20.70
CA TYR A 349 26.88 2.21 20.93
C TYR A 349 26.57 2.97 19.64
N VAL A 350 25.99 4.16 19.81
CA VAL A 350 25.91 5.20 18.78
C VAL A 350 26.72 6.41 19.24
N LYS A 351 27.31 7.13 18.30
CA LYS A 351 28.12 8.32 18.55
C LYS A 351 27.36 9.56 18.10
N ARG A 352 27.16 10.52 18.99
CA ARG A 352 26.63 11.83 18.65
C ARG A 352 27.69 12.63 17.89
N VAL A 353 27.31 13.17 16.74
CA VAL A 353 28.28 13.73 15.78
C VAL A 353 28.88 15.05 16.28
N VAL A 354 28.08 15.88 16.96
CA VAL A 354 28.50 17.23 17.40
C VAL A 354 29.54 17.25 18.52
N ASP A 355 29.63 16.23 19.36
CA ASP A 355 30.55 16.23 20.52
C ASP A 355 31.29 14.89 20.69
N GLY A 356 30.96 13.90 19.87
CA GLY A 356 31.55 12.58 19.94
C GLY A 356 31.08 11.74 21.13
N LYS A 357 30.06 12.18 21.88
CA LYS A 357 29.53 11.44 23.03
C LYS A 357 28.91 10.11 22.58
N TYR A 358 29.20 9.04 23.30
CA TYR A 358 28.66 7.71 23.07
C TYR A 358 27.38 7.47 23.89
N PHE A 359 26.42 6.79 23.27
CA PHE A 359 25.17 6.35 23.89
C PHE A 359 25.01 4.85 23.65
N THR A 360 24.65 4.11 24.69
CA THR A 360 24.49 2.65 24.60
C THR A 360 23.36 2.29 23.64
N LEU A 361 23.63 1.35 22.74
CA LEU A 361 22.65 0.73 21.86
C LEU A 361 22.28 -0.63 22.45
N LYS A 362 21.13 -0.72 23.10
CA LYS A 362 20.70 -1.91 23.82
C LYS A 362 19.87 -2.82 22.90
N THR A 363 20.21 -4.11 22.88
CA THR A 363 19.51 -5.14 22.13
C THR A 363 18.39 -5.79 22.96
N TYR A 364 17.24 -6.00 22.33
CA TYR A 364 16.08 -6.69 22.89
C TYR A 364 15.70 -7.84 21.97
N PRO A 365 16.01 -9.10 22.33
CA PRO A 365 15.67 -10.25 21.50
C PRO A 365 14.18 -10.33 21.19
N ASN A 366 13.81 -10.87 20.04
CA ASN A 366 12.41 -11.11 19.70
C ASN A 366 11.79 -12.04 20.75
N GLY A 367 10.68 -11.62 21.36
CA GLY A 367 10.16 -12.24 22.60
C GLY A 367 10.65 -11.60 23.89
N SER A 368 11.24 -10.40 23.85
CA SER A 368 11.59 -9.61 25.03
C SER A 368 10.34 -9.14 25.79
N PRO A 369 10.38 -9.02 27.14
CA PRO A 369 9.29 -8.41 27.91
C PRO A 369 9.14 -6.90 27.68
N THR A 370 10.16 -6.25 27.10
CA THR A 370 10.10 -4.83 26.77
C THR A 370 9.36 -4.64 25.46
N LYS A 371 8.45 -3.68 25.36
CA LYS A 371 7.80 -3.32 24.09
C LYS A 371 8.78 -2.49 23.23
N PRO A 372 8.89 -2.72 21.90
CA PRO A 372 9.64 -1.82 21.03
C PRO A 372 9.05 -0.40 21.04
N LYS A 373 9.91 0.59 20.82
CA LYS A 373 9.55 2.01 20.80
C LYS A 373 9.70 2.62 19.41
N ASN A 374 9.19 3.84 19.27
CA ASN A 374 9.50 4.66 18.11
C ASN A 374 11.02 4.95 18.08
N GLY A 375 11.64 4.71 16.92
CA GLY A 375 13.07 4.82 16.69
C GLY A 375 13.89 3.56 17.00
N SER A 376 13.26 2.45 17.35
CA SER A 376 13.96 1.16 17.51
C SER A 376 14.34 0.59 16.13
N PHE A 377 15.51 -0.04 16.03
CA PHE A 377 15.97 -0.72 14.80
C PHE A 377 15.61 -2.19 14.87
N ILE A 378 14.78 -2.68 13.95
CA ILE A 378 14.52 -4.11 13.80
C ILE A 378 15.67 -4.71 12.98
N ILE A 379 16.31 -5.75 13.52
CA ILE A 379 17.41 -6.44 12.83
C ILE A 379 16.98 -7.84 12.40
N TYR A 380 17.08 -8.10 11.11
CA TYR A 380 16.76 -9.38 10.51
C TYR A 380 17.99 -10.28 10.40
N GLU A 381 17.75 -11.57 10.55
CA GLU A 381 18.75 -12.62 10.39
C GLU A 381 19.14 -12.79 8.93
N LYS A 382 20.35 -13.30 8.69
CA LYS A 382 20.75 -13.79 7.37
C LYS A 382 19.89 -14.97 6.96
N SER A 383 19.42 -14.95 5.72
CA SER A 383 18.72 -16.08 5.10
C SER A 383 19.04 -16.17 3.61
N SER A 384 18.60 -17.23 2.95
CA SER A 384 18.78 -17.37 1.50
C SER A 384 18.13 -16.24 0.68
N LYS A 385 17.16 -15.52 1.25
CA LYS A 385 16.48 -14.37 0.63
C LYS A 385 16.97 -13.02 1.17
N LEU A 386 17.69 -13.01 2.30
CA LEU A 386 18.33 -11.83 2.89
C LEU A 386 19.79 -12.18 3.22
N PRO A 387 20.69 -12.31 2.22
CA PRO A 387 22.04 -12.80 2.44
C PRO A 387 22.90 -11.88 3.33
N PHE A 388 22.50 -10.62 3.46
CA PHE A 388 23.15 -9.61 4.30
C PHE A 388 22.34 -9.28 5.57
N GLY A 389 21.28 -10.03 5.86
CA GLY A 389 20.23 -9.63 6.79
C GLY A 389 19.50 -8.38 6.30
N HIS A 390 18.81 -7.70 7.20
CA HIS A 390 18.11 -6.46 6.89
C HIS A 390 17.94 -5.59 8.15
N VAL A 391 17.74 -4.29 7.96
CA VAL A 391 17.42 -3.35 9.04
C VAL A 391 16.26 -2.45 8.65
N ALA A 392 15.31 -2.29 9.56
CA ALA A 392 14.20 -1.36 9.42
C ALA A 392 14.06 -0.48 10.67
N VAL A 393 13.62 0.77 10.50
CA VAL A 393 13.42 1.69 11.62
C VAL A 393 11.94 1.71 11.98
N ILE A 394 11.59 1.46 13.23
CA ILE A 394 10.23 1.65 13.73
C ILE A 394 9.92 3.14 13.82
N VAL A 395 8.85 3.60 13.16
CA VAL A 395 8.46 5.02 13.12
C VAL A 395 7.11 5.30 13.79
N ASP A 396 6.37 4.25 14.14
CA ASP A 396 5.16 4.30 14.96
C ASP A 396 4.89 2.92 15.58
N VAL A 397 4.31 2.90 16.79
CA VAL A 397 4.06 1.67 17.56
C VAL A 397 2.59 1.65 18.00
N ALA A 398 1.81 0.77 17.38
CA ALA A 398 0.43 0.54 17.75
C ALA A 398 0.32 -0.59 18.80
N PRO A 399 -0.88 -0.91 19.30
CA PRO A 399 -1.08 -2.04 20.22
C PRO A 399 -0.65 -3.39 19.61
N ASN A 400 -0.97 -3.64 18.35
CA ASN A 400 -0.83 -4.95 17.68
C ASN A 400 0.02 -4.94 16.39
N TYR A 401 0.63 -3.81 16.04
CA TYR A 401 1.58 -3.71 14.94
C TYR A 401 2.59 -2.59 15.18
N VAL A 402 3.68 -2.60 14.43
CA VAL A 402 4.63 -1.49 14.29
C VAL A 402 4.68 -1.05 12.84
N ARG A 403 4.84 0.25 12.62
CA ARG A 403 5.10 0.80 11.28
C ARG A 403 6.58 1.02 11.12
N VAL A 404 7.11 0.61 9.99
CA VAL A 404 8.54 0.70 9.73
C VAL A 404 8.84 1.53 8.51
N ALA A 405 9.99 2.18 8.54
CA ALA A 405 10.57 2.91 7.44
C ALA A 405 11.93 2.28 7.11
N GLU A 406 12.15 1.96 5.83
CA GLU A 406 13.31 1.19 5.38
C GLU A 406 13.58 1.41 3.89
N GLN A 407 14.80 1.13 3.45
CA GLN A 407 15.15 1.03 2.03
C GLN A 407 15.59 -0.39 1.72
N ASN A 408 15.60 -0.75 0.44
CA ASN A 408 16.14 -2.03 -0.01
C ASN A 408 15.40 -3.27 0.54
N TYR A 409 14.07 -3.18 0.58
CA TYR A 409 13.18 -4.29 0.94
C TYR A 409 11.96 -4.35 0.00
N TYR A 410 11.22 -3.24 -0.08
CA TYR A 410 10.22 -2.99 -1.11
C TYR A 410 10.62 -1.78 -1.95
N TYR A 411 10.23 -1.75 -3.23
CA TYR A 411 10.57 -0.68 -4.19
C TYR A 411 9.31 -0.04 -4.78
N ASP A 412 8.24 -0.02 -4.00
CA ASP A 412 6.98 0.63 -4.35
C ASP A 412 6.90 1.98 -3.63
N TYR A 413 6.15 2.95 -4.19
CA TYR A 413 5.89 4.21 -3.49
C TYR A 413 5.15 3.93 -2.16
N TRP A 414 5.53 4.63 -1.12
CA TRP A 414 4.87 4.55 0.18
C TRP A 414 3.57 5.33 0.12
N TYR A 415 2.50 4.68 0.55
CA TYR A 415 1.19 5.33 0.65
C TYR A 415 1.11 6.33 1.81
N ASN A 416 2.05 6.27 2.75
CA ASN A 416 2.04 7.06 3.97
C ASN A 416 3.49 7.36 4.41
N ASN A 417 3.66 7.89 5.62
CA ASN A 417 4.96 8.19 6.21
C ASN A 417 5.73 6.95 6.74
N TYR A 418 5.44 5.76 6.19
CA TYR A 418 6.07 4.49 6.50
C TYR A 418 5.99 3.55 5.29
N ALA A 419 6.92 2.58 5.23
CA ALA A 419 7.01 1.61 4.15
C ALA A 419 5.94 0.52 4.26
N ARG A 420 5.78 -0.04 5.48
CA ARG A 420 4.85 -1.14 5.76
C ARG A 420 4.56 -1.27 7.25
N GLU A 421 3.55 -2.08 7.57
CA GLU A 421 3.20 -2.52 8.92
C GLU A 421 3.67 -3.95 9.15
N ILE A 422 4.19 -4.21 10.36
CA ILE A 422 4.62 -5.53 10.81
C ILE A 422 3.85 -5.88 12.07
N ARG A 423 3.37 -7.11 12.16
CA ARG A 423 2.57 -7.55 13.31
C ARG A 423 3.40 -7.53 14.59
N LEU A 424 2.82 -6.98 15.66
CA LEU A 424 3.37 -7.00 17.01
C LEU A 424 2.43 -7.81 17.89
N LYS A 425 2.90 -8.97 18.35
CA LYS A 425 2.13 -9.88 19.19
C LYS A 425 2.61 -9.79 20.63
N TYR A 426 1.67 -9.64 21.56
CA TYR A 426 1.94 -9.76 22.99
C TYR A 426 1.33 -11.05 23.51
N THR A 427 2.18 -11.95 24.03
CA THR A 427 1.74 -13.25 24.58
C THR A 427 2.74 -13.71 25.64
N ASN A 428 2.25 -14.31 26.73
CA ASN A 428 3.07 -14.78 27.85
C ASN A 428 4.06 -13.71 28.36
N ASP A 429 3.58 -12.48 28.52
CA ASP A 429 4.34 -11.31 28.95
C ASP A 429 5.57 -10.96 28.09
N ARG A 430 5.49 -11.29 26.80
CA ARG A 430 6.57 -11.10 25.82
C ARG A 430 6.05 -10.50 24.53
N TYR A 431 6.86 -9.62 23.94
CA TYR A 431 6.58 -8.97 22.67
C TYR A 431 7.32 -9.65 21.52
N TYR A 432 6.57 -10.02 20.48
CA TYR A 432 7.10 -10.63 19.27
C TYR A 432 6.77 -9.78 18.06
N ILE A 433 7.78 -9.43 17.27
CA ILE A 433 7.60 -8.87 15.93
C ILE A 433 7.56 -10.06 14.97
N GLU A 434 6.42 -10.26 14.32
CA GLU A 434 6.17 -11.38 13.40
C GLU A 434 6.19 -10.88 11.94
N ASP A 435 7.16 -11.36 11.17
CA ASP A 435 7.31 -11.05 9.74
C ASP A 435 7.73 -12.29 8.94
N ARG A 436 7.86 -12.15 7.62
CA ARG A 436 8.20 -13.24 6.69
C ARG A 436 9.57 -13.88 6.94
N PHE A 437 10.54 -13.11 7.42
CA PHE A 437 11.92 -13.56 7.64
C PHE A 437 12.28 -13.51 9.13
N GLY A 438 13.30 -14.27 9.51
CA GLY A 438 13.81 -14.31 10.89
C GLY A 438 14.24 -12.93 11.37
N ILE A 439 13.84 -12.59 12.60
CA ILE A 439 14.14 -11.32 13.27
C ILE A 439 14.84 -11.68 14.58
N TYR A 440 16.08 -11.21 14.75
CA TYR A 440 16.79 -11.35 16.02
C TYR A 440 16.09 -10.60 17.15
N GLY A 441 15.58 -9.40 16.84
CA GLY A 441 14.88 -8.52 17.75
C GLY A 441 15.01 -7.07 17.32
N TRP A 442 15.01 -6.16 18.29
CA TRP A 442 15.20 -4.74 18.03
C TRP A 442 16.27 -4.11 18.93
N MET A 443 16.87 -3.02 18.45
CA MET A 443 17.90 -2.26 19.16
C MET A 443 17.38 -0.86 19.48
N GLU A 444 17.65 -0.38 20.70
CA GLU A 444 17.22 0.94 21.16
C GLU A 444 18.38 1.73 21.76
N VAL A 445 18.50 2.99 21.35
CA VAL A 445 19.43 3.92 21.98
C VAL A 445 18.93 4.24 23.39
N GLN A 446 19.75 3.97 24.40
CA GLN A 446 19.46 4.36 25.79
C GLN A 446 19.72 5.85 26.00
N ASP A 447 19.06 6.44 27.00
CA ASP A 447 19.15 7.87 27.32
C ASP A 447 18.85 8.78 26.11
N ASP A 448 17.87 8.38 25.30
CA ASP A 448 17.53 9.07 24.06
C ASP A 448 16.84 10.42 24.27
N ASN A 449 16.42 10.73 25.49
CA ASN A 449 15.95 12.05 25.92
C ASN A 449 17.01 13.16 25.74
N GLN A 450 18.30 12.80 25.70
CA GLN A 450 19.40 13.72 25.41
C GLN A 450 19.63 13.94 23.90
N LEU A 451 18.92 13.19 23.07
CA LEU A 451 19.07 13.21 21.62
C LEU A 451 17.92 13.99 21.01
N LYS A 452 18.23 14.81 20.02
CA LYS A 452 17.26 15.67 19.33
C LYS A 452 17.45 15.55 17.82
N PRO A 453 16.39 15.80 17.03
CA PRO A 453 16.54 16.02 15.60
C PRO A 453 17.56 17.11 15.32
N LEU A 454 18.25 17.02 14.18
CA LEU A 454 19.18 18.06 13.77
C LEU A 454 18.46 19.40 13.64
N ASP A 455 19.05 20.42 14.23
CA ASP A 455 18.70 21.82 14.05
C ASP A 455 19.84 22.57 13.36
N GLU A 456 19.57 23.82 12.98
CA GLU A 456 20.52 24.66 12.23
C GLU A 456 21.85 24.86 12.98
N ALA A 457 21.79 25.05 14.30
CA ALA A 457 22.98 25.20 15.14
C ALA A 457 23.86 23.95 15.12
N THR A 458 23.25 22.77 15.29
CA THR A 458 23.92 21.47 15.25
C THR A 458 24.54 21.22 13.88
N ILE A 459 23.83 21.55 12.80
CA ILE A 459 24.31 21.39 11.42
C ILE A 459 25.52 22.29 11.16
N ASN A 460 25.47 23.56 11.57
CA ASN A 460 26.58 24.50 11.37
C ASN A 460 27.86 24.01 12.06
N ILE A 461 27.75 23.44 13.26
CA ILE A 461 28.88 22.81 13.97
C ILE A 461 29.45 21.64 13.17
N ILE A 462 28.59 20.76 12.65
CA ILE A 462 29.00 19.57 11.89
C ILE A 462 29.68 19.98 10.58
N SER A 463 29.05 20.87 9.81
CA SER A 463 29.57 21.36 8.53
C SER A 463 30.91 22.09 8.69
N ALA A 464 31.06 22.91 9.74
CA ALA A 464 32.33 23.59 10.02
C ALA A 464 33.47 22.60 10.33
N ARG A 465 33.17 21.49 11.01
CA ARG A 465 34.18 20.46 11.35
C ARG A 465 34.57 19.56 10.18
N ASN A 466 33.64 19.28 9.27
CA ASN A 466 33.87 18.33 8.18
C ASN A 466 34.32 19.00 6.87
N GLY A 467 34.41 20.34 6.85
CA GLY A 467 34.82 21.11 5.68
C GLY A 467 33.67 21.30 4.69
N ALA A 468 33.41 22.55 4.31
CA ALA A 468 32.51 22.89 3.23
C ALA A 468 33.13 22.44 1.88
N SER A 469 32.82 21.23 1.44
CA SER A 469 32.96 20.85 0.03
C SER A 469 31.56 20.91 -0.58
N GLY A 470 31.34 21.96 -1.38
CA GLY A 470 30.07 22.29 -2.03
C GLY A 470 29.68 21.39 -3.19
#